data_AF-A0A7C7S662-F1
#
_entry.id   AF-A0A7C7S662-F1
#
_cell.length_a   1.000
_cell.length_b   1.000
_cell.length_c   1.000
_cell.angle_alpha   90.00
_cell.angle_beta   90.00
_cell.angle_gamma   90.00
#
_symmetry.space_group_name_H-M   'P 1'
#
loop_
_entity.id
_entity.type
_entity.pdbx_description
1 polymer ?
#
loop_
_entity_poly.entity_id
_entity_poly.type
_entity_poly.pdbx_seq_one_letter_code
_entity_poly.pdbx_strand_id
1 'polypeptide(L)'
;VHLGMTGALFVDPGPPDDDYSRAWWRLEDGRHLWFRDVRRFGRTVVVPWGDHRSLPTLRDLGPEPFDPALTGATFHRALATSSRRVKTKLLSQRPIAGIGNIYADEALWRSGIHPGTRRLGPERSERLLGHLREVLGEALDNGGTTLRDYRTPDGGSGRNQHHLDCYGRSGQPCRSCGDLLISRSMDQRTTTWCPTCQAR
;
A
#
# COMPACT_ATOMS: atom_id res chain seq x y z
N VAL A 1 -9.53 -0.53 13.18
CA VAL A 1 -10.03 -1.53 12.20
C VAL A 1 -8.97 -1.68 11.10
N HIS A 2 -8.61 -2.90 10.72
CA HIS A 2 -7.74 -3.17 9.57
C HIS A 2 -8.59 -3.78 8.45
N LEU A 3 -8.60 -3.15 7.27
CA LEU A 3 -9.52 -3.53 6.18
C LEU A 3 -9.14 -4.83 5.47
N GLY A 4 -7.88 -5.26 5.57
CA GLY A 4 -7.44 -6.45 4.83
C GLY A 4 -7.43 -6.19 3.32
N MET A 5 -7.96 -7.11 2.54
CA MET A 5 -7.92 -7.03 1.07
C MET A 5 -9.20 -6.47 0.44
N THR A 6 -10.35 -6.75 1.04
CA THR A 6 -11.69 -6.43 0.50
C THR A 6 -12.57 -5.72 1.51
N GLY A 7 -11.98 -5.30 2.63
CA GLY A 7 -12.69 -4.59 3.67
C GLY A 7 -13.03 -3.17 3.27
N ALA A 8 -14.22 -2.71 3.63
CA ALA A 8 -14.65 -1.34 3.47
C ALA A 8 -15.48 -0.91 4.68
N LEU A 9 -15.44 0.39 4.98
CA LEU A 9 -16.27 1.02 6.00
C LEU A 9 -17.30 1.91 5.33
N PHE A 10 -18.52 1.87 5.83
CA PHE A 10 -19.66 2.63 5.32
C PHE A 10 -20.41 3.28 6.49
N VAL A 11 -21.11 4.37 6.20
CA VAL A 11 -21.97 5.06 7.17
C VAL A 11 -23.34 5.26 6.54
N ASP A 12 -24.34 4.54 7.03
CA ASP A 12 -25.70 4.54 6.47
C ASP A 12 -26.77 4.90 7.49
N PRO A 13 -27.97 5.38 7.08
CA PRO A 13 -29.05 5.71 8.01
C PRO A 13 -29.62 4.51 8.78
N GLY A 14 -29.51 3.30 8.24
CA GLY A 14 -30.05 2.07 8.82
C GLY A 14 -28.98 1.02 9.12
N PRO A 15 -29.31 -0.04 9.87
CA PRO A 15 -28.40 -1.16 10.07
C PRO A 15 -28.05 -1.83 8.74
N PRO A 16 -26.87 -2.44 8.60
CA PRO A 16 -26.46 -3.06 7.35
C PRO A 16 -27.30 -4.29 7.01
N ASP A 17 -27.83 -4.33 5.79
CA ASP A 17 -28.51 -5.48 5.19
C ASP A 17 -27.63 -6.09 4.08
N ASP A 18 -26.50 -6.67 4.49
CA ASP A 18 -25.49 -7.26 3.59
C ASP A 18 -24.83 -8.48 4.27
N ASP A 19 -24.83 -9.65 3.61
CA ASP A 19 -24.26 -10.92 4.10
C ASP A 19 -22.75 -10.86 4.41
N TYR A 20 -22.09 -9.84 3.88
CA TYR A 20 -20.67 -9.55 4.08
C TYR A 20 -20.42 -8.50 5.17
N SER A 21 -21.44 -8.00 5.85
CA SER A 21 -21.28 -7.24 7.10
C SER A 21 -20.60 -8.10 8.16
N ARG A 22 -19.59 -7.55 8.84
CA ARG A 22 -18.76 -8.25 9.83
C ARG A 22 -18.79 -7.62 11.22
N ALA A 23 -19.00 -6.31 11.27
CA ALA A 23 -19.18 -5.56 12.51
C ALA A 23 -19.91 -4.25 12.18
N TRP A 24 -20.71 -3.75 13.12
CA TRP A 24 -21.36 -2.45 12.98
C TRP A 24 -21.58 -1.80 14.35
N TRP A 25 -21.72 -0.48 14.32
CA TRP A 25 -21.93 0.37 15.49
C TRP A 25 -23.01 1.39 15.16
N ARG A 26 -23.99 1.51 16.04
CA ARG A 26 -24.98 2.59 15.97
C ARG A 26 -24.35 3.87 16.54
N LEU A 27 -24.43 4.95 15.77
CA LEU A 27 -23.98 6.28 16.15
C LEU A 27 -25.11 7.04 16.88
N GLU A 28 -24.75 8.10 17.59
CA GLU A 28 -25.71 8.89 18.39
C GLU A 28 -26.77 9.58 17.52
N ASP A 29 -26.43 9.95 16.29
CA ASP A 29 -27.33 10.58 15.32
C ASP A 29 -28.24 9.57 14.58
N GLY A 30 -28.25 8.30 15.01
CA GLY A 30 -29.07 7.24 14.44
C GLY A 30 -28.45 6.51 13.24
N ARG A 31 -27.35 7.02 12.66
CA ARG A 31 -26.64 6.33 11.57
C ARG A 31 -25.87 5.11 12.09
N HIS A 32 -25.40 4.28 11.18
CA HIS A 32 -24.66 3.06 11.46
C HIS A 32 -23.33 3.09 10.73
N LEU A 33 -22.22 3.03 11.48
CA LEU A 33 -20.90 2.72 10.93
C LEU A 33 -20.79 1.20 10.82
N TRP A 34 -20.48 0.68 9.64
CA TRP A 34 -20.36 -0.77 9.48
C TRP A 34 -19.17 -1.18 8.61
N PHE A 35 -18.63 -2.35 8.93
CA PHE A 35 -17.47 -2.96 8.31
C PHE A 35 -17.92 -4.14 7.45
N ARG A 36 -17.77 -4.00 6.13
CA ARG A 36 -18.01 -5.05 5.15
C ARG A 36 -16.71 -5.73 4.79
N ASP A 37 -16.66 -7.06 4.74
CA ASP A 37 -15.51 -7.78 4.20
C ASP A 37 -15.89 -9.15 3.61
N VAL A 38 -15.78 -9.25 2.28
CA VAL A 38 -16.10 -10.46 1.52
C VAL A 38 -15.15 -11.61 1.89
N ARG A 39 -13.84 -11.34 1.95
CA ARG A 39 -12.81 -12.38 2.14
C ARG A 39 -12.48 -12.67 3.60
N ARG A 40 -13.03 -11.89 4.54
CA ARG A 40 -12.83 -12.07 6.00
C ARG A 40 -11.36 -12.01 6.41
N PHE A 41 -10.59 -11.14 5.76
CA PHE A 41 -9.16 -10.90 6.07
C PHE A 41 -8.95 -9.66 6.95
N GLY A 42 -9.94 -8.77 7.01
CA GLY A 42 -9.91 -7.63 7.90
C GLY A 42 -10.11 -8.03 9.36
N ARG A 43 -9.78 -7.09 10.24
CA ARG A 43 -9.80 -7.30 11.70
C ARG A 43 -10.34 -6.07 12.41
N THR A 44 -11.17 -6.33 13.41
CA THR A 44 -11.62 -5.33 14.38
C THR A 44 -11.13 -5.76 15.74
N VAL A 45 -10.36 -4.90 16.40
CA VAL A 45 -9.80 -5.16 17.73
C VAL A 45 -9.99 -3.90 18.57
N VAL A 46 -10.42 -4.09 19.81
CA VAL A 46 -10.52 -3.03 20.82
C VAL A 46 -9.29 -3.11 21.69
N VAL A 47 -8.66 -1.97 21.95
CA VAL A 47 -7.47 -1.85 22.80
C VAL A 47 -7.69 -0.74 23.84
N PRO A 48 -6.98 -0.76 24.97
CA PRO A 48 -7.00 0.36 25.90
C PRO A 48 -6.62 1.67 25.21
N TRP A 49 -7.30 2.75 25.58
CA TRP A 49 -7.01 4.08 25.04
C TRP A 49 -5.54 4.44 25.25
N GLY A 50 -4.88 4.95 24.21
CA GLY A 50 -3.45 5.30 24.23
C GLY A 50 -2.50 4.11 24.03
N ASP A 51 -2.89 2.88 24.35
CA ASP A 51 -2.05 1.68 24.22
C ASP A 51 -2.27 0.93 22.90
N HIS A 52 -2.00 1.61 21.79
CA HIS A 52 -2.03 1.00 20.46
C HIS A 52 -0.86 0.02 20.23
N ARG A 53 0.22 0.12 21.02
CA ARG A 53 1.41 -0.73 20.94
C ARG A 53 1.20 -2.12 21.54
N SER A 54 0.14 -2.32 22.32
CA SER A 54 -0.33 -3.66 22.69
C SER A 54 -0.60 -4.57 21.48
N LEU A 55 -0.93 -4.01 20.31
CA LEU A 55 -1.09 -4.76 19.07
C LEU A 55 0.27 -5.00 18.39
N PRO A 56 0.72 -6.27 18.23
CA PRO A 56 2.00 -6.57 17.58
C PRO A 56 2.15 -5.93 16.20
N THR A 57 1.06 -5.87 15.43
CA THR A 57 1.04 -5.28 14.08
C THR A 57 1.29 -3.78 14.06
N LEU A 58 0.93 -3.06 15.13
CA LEU A 58 1.16 -1.61 15.24
C LEU A 58 2.49 -1.31 15.95
N ARG A 59 2.90 -2.17 16.89
CA ARG A 59 4.18 -2.05 17.59
C ARG A 59 5.38 -2.16 16.64
N ASP A 60 5.34 -3.12 15.72
CA ASP A 60 6.45 -3.41 14.81
C ASP A 60 6.34 -2.64 13.48
N LEU A 61 5.39 -1.69 13.41
CA LEU A 61 5.13 -0.89 12.22
C LEU A 61 6.24 0.15 12.04
N GLY A 62 6.67 0.33 10.79
CA GLY A 62 7.61 1.37 10.40
C GLY A 62 7.01 2.78 10.52
N PRO A 63 7.83 3.82 10.30
CA PRO A 63 7.39 5.20 10.32
C PRO A 63 6.37 5.49 9.20
N GLU A 64 5.55 6.51 9.43
CA GLU A 64 4.59 7.01 8.46
C GLU A 64 5.36 7.68 7.28
N PRO A 65 4.96 7.45 6.02
CA PRO A 65 5.66 7.97 4.84
C PRO A 65 5.93 9.49 4.84
N PHE A 66 4.99 10.31 5.27
CA PHE A 66 5.06 11.78 5.27
C PHE A 66 5.58 12.36 6.59
N ASP A 67 5.90 11.53 7.59
CA ASP A 67 6.58 11.97 8.81
C ASP A 67 7.96 12.57 8.47
N PRO A 68 8.24 13.84 8.85
CA PRO A 68 9.54 14.47 8.62
C PRO A 68 10.72 13.72 9.26
N ALA A 69 10.49 12.93 10.31
CA ALA A 69 11.51 12.10 10.94
C ALA A 69 11.97 10.92 10.06
N LEU A 70 11.17 10.53 9.07
CA LEU A 70 11.56 9.56 8.05
C LEU A 70 12.44 10.25 6.99
N THR A 71 13.75 10.13 7.17
CA THR A 71 14.77 10.66 6.25
C THR A 71 15.30 9.56 5.33
N GLY A 72 15.96 9.95 4.23
CA GLY A 72 16.65 8.99 3.37
C GLY A 72 17.66 8.12 4.14
N ALA A 73 18.35 8.71 5.13
CA ALA A 73 19.30 8.00 5.99
C ALA A 73 18.63 6.98 6.94
N THR A 74 17.53 7.35 7.62
CA THR A 74 16.81 6.41 8.50
C THR A 74 16.17 5.28 7.69
N PHE A 75 15.61 5.60 6.53
CA PHE A 75 15.04 4.63 5.60
C PHE A 75 16.09 3.66 5.04
N HIS A 76 17.25 4.18 4.62
CA HIS A 76 18.38 3.37 4.16
C HIS A 76 18.81 2.36 5.24
N ARG A 77 19.02 2.83 6.48
CA ARG A 77 19.39 1.96 7.61
C ARG A 77 18.33 0.87 7.83
N ALA A 78 17.05 1.22 7.80
CA ALA A 78 15.97 0.26 7.97
C ALA A 78 15.96 -0.81 6.85
N LEU A 79 16.18 -0.40 5.59
CA LEU A 79 16.31 -1.33 4.47
C LEU A 79 17.54 -2.24 4.56
N ALA A 80 18.62 -1.79 5.21
CA ALA A 80 19.86 -2.55 5.35
C ALA A 80 19.77 -3.71 6.37
N THR A 81 18.76 -3.70 7.25
CA THR A 81 18.58 -4.72 8.32
C THR A 81 18.26 -6.14 7.82
N SER A 82 17.98 -6.33 6.52
CA SER A 82 17.60 -7.61 5.95
C SER A 82 18.28 -7.85 4.59
N SER A 83 18.49 -9.10 4.21
CA SER A 83 18.97 -9.51 2.89
C SER A 83 17.84 -9.83 1.89
N ARG A 84 16.57 -9.64 2.29
CA ARG A 84 15.41 -9.83 1.41
C ARG A 84 15.42 -8.83 0.24
N ARG A 85 14.63 -9.12 -0.78
CA ARG A 85 14.42 -8.22 -1.93
C ARG A 85 13.78 -6.91 -1.46
N VAL A 86 14.10 -5.80 -2.12
CA VAL A 86 13.64 -4.46 -1.73
C VAL A 86 12.12 -4.39 -1.72
N LYS A 87 11.44 -4.94 -2.74
CA LYS A 87 9.97 -4.98 -2.76
C LYS A 87 9.41 -5.71 -1.53
N THR A 88 9.97 -6.85 -1.17
CA THR A 88 9.57 -7.64 0.00
C THR A 88 9.80 -6.89 1.30
N LYS A 89 10.87 -6.10 1.40
CA LYS A 89 11.11 -5.23 2.56
C LYS A 89 10.03 -4.15 2.68
N LEU A 90 9.69 -3.47 1.59
CA LEU A 90 8.64 -2.45 1.57
C LEU A 90 7.28 -3.05 2.01
N LEU A 91 6.91 -4.20 1.44
CA LEU A 91 5.63 -4.86 1.76
C LEU A 91 5.56 -5.40 3.20
N SER A 92 6.68 -5.52 3.91
CA SER A 92 6.71 -5.96 5.30
C SER A 92 6.19 -4.93 6.30
N GLN A 93 5.95 -3.69 5.85
CA GLN A 93 5.53 -2.55 6.68
C GLN A 93 6.55 -2.11 7.75
N ARG A 94 7.76 -2.70 7.80
CA ARG A 94 8.78 -2.40 8.81
C ARG A 94 9.69 -1.22 8.47
N PRO A 95 10.21 -1.07 7.25
CA PRO A 95 11.04 0.09 6.91
C PRO A 95 10.23 1.37 6.78
N ILE A 96 8.96 1.23 6.41
CA ILE A 96 7.99 2.29 6.13
C ILE A 96 6.60 1.66 6.16
N ALA A 97 5.61 2.34 6.74
CA ALA A 97 4.23 1.88 6.80
C ALA A 97 3.44 2.23 5.53
N GLY A 98 2.34 1.53 5.27
CA GLY A 98 1.36 1.91 4.25
C GLY A 98 1.70 1.49 2.81
N ILE A 99 2.85 0.85 2.59
CA ILE A 99 3.27 0.46 1.23
C ILE A 99 2.64 -0.88 0.84
N GLY A 100 1.64 -0.81 -0.05
CA GLY A 100 0.99 -1.96 -0.68
C GLY A 100 1.66 -2.41 -1.98
N ASN A 101 1.12 -3.48 -2.59
CA ASN A 101 1.70 -4.08 -3.80
C ASN A 101 1.72 -3.12 -5.00
N ILE A 102 0.70 -2.27 -5.13
CA ILE A 102 0.54 -1.29 -6.21
C ILE A 102 1.64 -0.23 -6.09
N TYR A 103 1.66 0.50 -4.97
CA TYR A 103 2.59 1.61 -4.76
C TYR A 103 4.05 1.17 -4.71
N ALA A 104 4.33 -0.07 -4.27
CA ALA A 104 5.66 -0.64 -4.36
C ALA A 104 6.14 -0.79 -5.81
N ASP A 105 5.30 -1.32 -6.72
CA ASP A 105 5.68 -1.47 -8.14
C ASP A 105 5.88 -0.11 -8.81
N GLU A 106 4.95 0.83 -8.59
CA GLU A 106 5.04 2.20 -9.12
C GLU A 106 6.31 2.92 -8.66
N ALA A 107 6.57 2.95 -7.36
CA ALA A 107 7.72 3.68 -6.82
C ALA A 107 9.05 3.04 -7.24
N LEU A 108 9.13 1.71 -7.31
CA LEU A 108 10.34 1.02 -7.79
C LEU A 108 10.57 1.26 -9.29
N TRP A 109 9.50 1.35 -10.08
CA TRP A 109 9.57 1.70 -11.50
C TRP A 109 10.08 3.13 -11.69
N ARG A 110 9.48 4.12 -11.02
CA ARG A 110 9.93 5.53 -11.07
C ARG A 110 11.38 5.69 -10.62
N SER A 111 11.81 4.90 -9.64
CA SER A 111 13.18 4.93 -9.12
C SER A 111 14.22 4.26 -10.02
N GLY A 112 13.80 3.53 -11.06
CA GLY A 112 14.68 2.68 -11.86
C GLY A 112 15.33 1.55 -11.04
N ILE A 113 14.63 1.03 -10.04
CA ILE A 113 15.16 -0.01 -9.14
C ILE A 113 14.51 -1.34 -9.45
N HIS A 114 15.32 -2.36 -9.76
CA HIS A 114 14.82 -3.72 -9.94
C HIS A 114 14.16 -4.21 -8.63
N PRO A 115 12.92 -4.76 -8.65
CA PRO A 115 12.19 -5.13 -7.43
C PRO A 115 12.89 -6.23 -6.60
N GLY A 116 13.70 -7.05 -7.28
CA GLY A 116 14.56 -8.07 -6.70
C GLY A 116 15.90 -7.59 -6.10
N THR A 117 16.24 -6.29 -6.17
CA THR A 117 17.48 -5.75 -5.59
C THR A 117 17.51 -5.98 -4.08
N ARG A 118 18.63 -6.47 -3.53
CA ARG A 118 18.74 -6.81 -2.10
C ARG A 118 19.41 -5.72 -1.27
N ARG A 119 20.34 -4.97 -1.86
CA ARG A 119 21.08 -3.88 -1.22
C ARG A 119 20.91 -2.62 -2.05
N LEU A 120 20.62 -1.51 -1.40
CA LEU A 120 20.55 -0.18 -1.99
C LEU A 120 21.56 0.71 -1.25
N GLY A 121 22.29 1.53 -1.99
CA GLY A 121 23.11 2.58 -1.41
C GLY A 121 22.24 3.74 -0.88
N PRO A 122 22.81 4.65 -0.08
CA PRO A 122 22.09 5.77 0.53
C PRO A 122 21.32 6.61 -0.49
N GLU A 123 21.94 6.96 -1.61
CA GLU A 123 21.36 7.85 -2.64
C GLU A 123 20.17 7.17 -3.34
N ARG A 124 20.29 5.86 -3.63
CA ARG A 124 19.18 5.09 -4.21
C ARG A 124 18.03 4.90 -3.21
N SER A 125 18.35 4.76 -1.92
CA SER A 125 17.34 4.69 -0.85
C SER A 125 16.59 6.01 -0.70
N GLU A 126 17.29 7.14 -0.74
CA GLU A 126 16.69 8.47 -0.68
C GLU A 126 15.79 8.75 -1.89
N ARG A 127 16.26 8.46 -3.10
CA ARG A 127 15.44 8.57 -4.32
C ARG A 127 14.18 7.71 -4.25
N LEU A 128 14.31 6.48 -3.76
CA LEU A 128 13.16 5.59 -3.57
C LEU A 128 12.15 6.14 -2.56
N LEU A 129 12.62 6.74 -1.46
CA LEU A 129 11.74 7.37 -0.48
C LEU A 129 10.97 8.56 -1.09
N GLY A 130 11.64 9.39 -1.90
CA GLY A 130 11.01 10.48 -2.65
C GLY A 130 9.88 9.97 -3.54
N HIS A 131 10.15 9.00 -4.41
CA HIS A 131 9.13 8.44 -5.29
C HIS A 131 8.02 7.67 -4.56
N LEU A 132 8.30 7.06 -3.40
CA LEU A 132 7.25 6.46 -2.56
C LEU A 132 6.27 7.54 -2.07
N ARG A 133 6.78 8.69 -1.62
CA ARG A 133 5.95 9.82 -1.18
C ARG A 133 5.14 10.42 -2.32
N GLU A 134 5.76 10.61 -3.49
CA GLU A 134 5.07 11.11 -4.70
C GLU A 134 3.91 10.18 -5.10
N VAL A 135 4.18 8.88 -5.24
CA VAL A 135 3.17 7.88 -5.63
C VAL A 135 2.03 7.82 -4.61
N LEU A 136 2.34 7.89 -3.32
CA LEU A 136 1.31 7.93 -2.28
C LEU A 136 0.52 9.24 -2.30
N GLY A 137 1.18 10.38 -2.51
CA GLY A 137 0.54 11.69 -2.62
C GLY A 137 -0.45 11.73 -3.78
N GLU A 138 -0.01 11.32 -4.96
CA GLU A 138 -0.89 11.20 -6.15
C GLU A 138 -2.06 10.25 -5.89
N ALA A 139 -1.81 9.12 -5.20
CA ALA A 139 -2.87 8.20 -4.86
C ALA A 139 -3.88 8.81 -3.88
N LEU A 140 -3.45 9.64 -2.94
CA LEU A 140 -4.34 10.37 -2.04
C LEU A 140 -5.16 11.42 -2.80
N ASP A 141 -4.52 12.21 -3.67
CA ASP A 141 -5.16 13.24 -4.50
C ASP A 141 -6.21 12.63 -5.46
N ASN A 142 -5.94 11.41 -5.94
CA ASN A 142 -6.83 10.67 -6.82
C ASN A 142 -7.91 9.86 -6.07
N GLY A 143 -7.99 9.95 -4.74
CA GLY A 143 -8.97 9.24 -3.93
C GLY A 143 -8.73 7.72 -3.84
N GLY A 144 -7.49 7.27 -4.00
CA GLY A 144 -7.07 5.87 -3.94
C GLY A 144 -7.17 5.12 -5.27
N THR A 145 -6.84 3.83 -5.24
CA THR A 145 -6.84 2.95 -6.43
C THR A 145 -7.99 1.95 -6.36
N THR A 146 -9.03 2.10 -7.19
CA THR A 146 -10.11 1.13 -7.32
C THR A 146 -9.82 0.14 -8.45
N LEU A 147 -9.40 -1.09 -8.10
CA LEU A 147 -9.24 -2.19 -9.06
C LEU A 147 -10.45 -3.13 -9.13
N ARG A 148 -11.07 -3.41 -7.98
CA ARG A 148 -12.25 -4.29 -7.86
C ARG A 148 -13.21 -3.74 -6.82
N ASP A 149 -12.83 -3.86 -5.54
CA ASP A 149 -13.77 -3.69 -4.43
C ASP A 149 -13.40 -2.52 -3.49
N TYR A 150 -12.35 -1.76 -3.82
CA TYR A 150 -11.99 -0.57 -3.03
C TYR A 150 -13.04 0.53 -3.22
N ARG A 151 -13.49 1.06 -2.09
CA ARG A 151 -14.47 2.14 -2.00
C ARG A 151 -13.93 3.25 -1.12
N THR A 152 -14.24 4.49 -1.49
CA THR A 152 -14.01 5.67 -0.64
C THR A 152 -15.05 5.70 0.49
N PRO A 153 -14.83 6.46 1.58
CA PRO A 153 -15.74 6.49 2.73
C PRO A 153 -17.18 6.96 2.41
N ASP A 154 -17.37 7.69 1.33
CA ASP A 154 -18.66 8.13 0.78
C ASP A 154 -19.29 7.10 -0.18
N GLY A 155 -18.71 5.90 -0.30
CA GLY A 155 -19.19 4.83 -1.19
C GLY A 155 -18.74 4.95 -2.65
N GLY A 156 -17.99 6.02 -2.98
CA GLY A 156 -17.41 6.25 -4.30
C GLY A 156 -16.26 5.30 -4.67
N SER A 157 -15.50 5.67 -5.69
CA SER A 157 -14.33 4.93 -6.18
C SER A 157 -13.16 5.87 -6.38
N GLY A 158 -11.96 5.40 -6.08
CA GLY A 158 -10.73 6.09 -6.44
C GLY A 158 -10.50 6.07 -7.94
N ARG A 159 -9.65 6.99 -8.42
CA ARG A 159 -9.32 7.12 -9.85
C ARG A 159 -7.88 6.75 -10.18
N ASN A 160 -7.06 6.45 -9.17
CA ASN A 160 -5.62 6.28 -9.34
C ASN A 160 -5.25 5.10 -10.26
N GLN A 161 -6.15 4.13 -10.48
CA GLN A 161 -5.95 3.03 -11.43
C GLN A 161 -5.71 3.51 -12.87
N HIS A 162 -6.20 4.69 -13.23
CA HIS A 162 -6.00 5.30 -14.55
C HIS A 162 -4.64 6.00 -14.69
N HIS A 163 -3.93 6.19 -13.57
CA HIS A 163 -2.66 6.89 -13.47
C HIS A 163 -1.48 5.95 -13.17
N LEU A 164 -1.71 4.63 -13.18
CA LEU A 164 -0.65 3.65 -12.96
C LEU A 164 0.26 3.54 -14.19
N ASP A 165 1.56 3.51 -13.95
CA ASP A 165 2.58 3.43 -14.99
C ASP A 165 3.23 2.06 -15.07
N CYS A 166 3.14 1.24 -14.03
CA CYS A 166 3.79 -0.06 -14.00
C CYS A 166 2.85 -1.19 -13.55
N TYR A 167 2.19 -1.03 -12.40
CA TYR A 167 1.35 -2.05 -11.79
C TYR A 167 0.19 -2.46 -12.72
N GLY A 168 0.02 -3.77 -12.91
CA GLY A 168 -1.08 -4.31 -13.73
C GLY A 168 -0.93 -4.08 -15.23
N ARG A 169 0.19 -3.49 -15.68
CA ARG A 169 0.46 -3.17 -17.09
C ARG A 169 1.42 -4.15 -17.77
N SER A 170 1.56 -5.38 -17.24
CA SER A 170 2.36 -6.43 -17.87
C SER A 170 1.93 -6.66 -19.32
N GLY A 171 2.90 -6.78 -20.23
CA GLY A 171 2.66 -6.90 -21.67
C GLY A 171 2.39 -5.59 -22.39
N GLN A 172 2.35 -4.44 -21.68
CA GLN A 172 2.21 -3.13 -22.29
C GLN A 172 3.57 -2.43 -22.43
N PRO A 173 3.72 -1.49 -23.40
CA PRO A 173 4.91 -0.65 -23.50
C PRO A 173 5.15 0.17 -22.23
N CYS A 174 6.40 0.14 -21.75
CA CYS A 174 6.89 1.00 -20.68
C CYS A 174 6.80 2.46 -21.13
N ARG A 175 6.24 3.33 -20.29
CA ARG A 175 6.10 4.76 -20.63
C ARG A 175 7.45 5.51 -20.70
N SER A 176 8.51 4.95 -20.14
CA SER A 176 9.84 5.56 -20.16
C SER A 176 10.67 5.15 -21.38
N CYS A 177 10.67 3.88 -21.77
CA CYS A 177 11.56 3.37 -22.83
C CYS A 177 10.86 2.62 -23.98
N GLY A 178 9.55 2.37 -23.90
CA GLY A 178 8.80 1.63 -24.92
C GLY A 178 8.87 0.10 -24.81
N ASP A 179 9.87 -0.48 -24.13
CA ASP A 179 9.95 -1.93 -23.96
C ASP A 179 8.79 -2.51 -23.15
N LEU A 180 8.44 -3.77 -23.41
CA LEU A 180 7.33 -4.41 -22.73
C LEU A 180 7.61 -4.60 -21.23
N LEU A 181 6.67 -4.15 -20.40
CA LEU A 181 6.63 -4.45 -18.98
C LEU A 181 6.42 -5.96 -18.80
N ILE A 182 7.11 -6.55 -17.84
CA ILE A 182 6.98 -7.96 -17.49
C ILE A 182 6.46 -8.11 -16.08
N SER A 183 5.76 -9.21 -15.82
CA SER A 183 5.35 -9.57 -14.47
C SER A 183 5.75 -10.98 -14.10
N ARG A 184 6.10 -11.18 -12.83
CA ARG A 184 6.37 -12.49 -12.22
C ARG A 184 5.90 -12.50 -10.76
N SER A 185 5.67 -13.69 -10.22
CA SER A 185 5.53 -13.86 -8.78
C SER A 185 6.88 -13.71 -8.10
N MET A 186 6.98 -12.78 -7.15
CA MET A 186 8.11 -12.65 -6.23
C MET A 186 7.57 -12.70 -4.80
N ASP A 187 8.03 -13.66 -4.01
CA ASP A 187 7.59 -13.86 -2.63
C ASP A 187 6.05 -13.88 -2.50
N GLN A 188 5.39 -14.63 -3.41
CA GLN A 188 3.93 -14.78 -3.50
C GLN A 188 3.16 -13.48 -3.77
N ARG A 189 3.82 -12.52 -4.43
CA ARG A 189 3.20 -11.28 -4.88
C ARG A 189 3.51 -11.05 -6.36
N THR A 190 2.45 -10.83 -7.14
CA THR A 190 2.60 -10.36 -8.52
C THR A 190 3.38 -9.07 -8.51
N THR A 191 4.44 -9.04 -9.29
CA THR A 191 5.40 -7.94 -9.36
C THR A 191 5.59 -7.59 -10.82
N THR A 192 5.28 -6.35 -11.18
CA THR A 192 5.44 -5.83 -12.54
C THR A 192 6.61 -4.85 -12.57
N TRP A 193 7.46 -4.93 -13.59
CA TRP A 193 8.59 -4.03 -13.77
C TRP A 193 9.00 -3.94 -15.24
N CYS A 194 9.76 -2.90 -15.59
CA CYS A 194 10.41 -2.76 -16.90
C CYS A 194 11.79 -3.43 -16.87
N PRO A 195 12.08 -4.42 -17.74
CA PRO A 195 13.39 -5.08 -17.74
C PRO A 195 14.55 -4.15 -18.11
N THR A 196 14.26 -3.07 -18.85
CA THR A 196 15.25 -2.11 -19.35
C THR A 196 15.48 -0.97 -18.36
N CYS A 197 14.43 -0.26 -17.94
CA CYS A 197 14.56 0.84 -16.97
C CYS A 197 14.98 0.35 -15.57
N GLN A 198 14.68 -0.90 -15.22
CA GLN A 198 14.97 -1.48 -13.92
C GLN A 198 15.89 -2.70 -14.06
N ALA A 199 16.98 -2.53 -14.82
CA ALA A 199 18.04 -3.52 -14.92
C ALA A 199 18.67 -3.82 -13.52
N ARG A 200 19.22 -5.03 -13.36
CA ARG A 200 19.80 -5.49 -12.09
C ARG A 200 21.19 -4.97 -11.85
#